data_AF-A0A960H526-F1
#
_entry.id   AF-A0A960H526-F1
#
_cell.length_a   1.000
_cell.length_b   1.000
_cell.length_c   1.000
_cell.angle_alpha   90.00
_cell.angle_beta   90.00
_cell.angle_gamma   90.00
#
_symmetry.space_group_name_H-M   'P 1'
#
loop_
_entity.id
_entity.type
_entity.pdbx_description
1 polymer ?
#
loop_
_entity_poly.entity_id
_entity_poly.type
_entity_poly.pdbx_seq_one_letter_code
_entity_poly.pdbx_strand_id
1 'polypeptide(L)'
;LMLKLKNGPADVADAAHRAGIAKSFPGVDHTLSEDGQGGPPNNGIVLGQYQTRVLDMASAYATLADSGMYHAPHFVQKVVNAAGEVLFDASAEDNTGERRIEKAVADNVTAAMQPIAGWSNGHNLAGGRPSAAKTGTNQLGDTGANRDAWMVGYTPSLSTAVWVGTVDGTKPLV
;
A
#
# COMPACT_ATOMS: atom_id res chain seq x y z
N LEU A 1 -16.11 -7.55 -11.43
CA LEU A 1 -15.11 -6.46 -11.59
C LEU A 1 -13.88 -6.94 -12.37
N MET A 2 -13.27 -8.07 -12.01
CA MET A 2 -12.09 -8.64 -12.71
C MET A 2 -12.34 -9.22 -14.10
N LEU A 3 -13.58 -9.57 -14.44
CA LEU A 3 -13.95 -10.09 -15.77
C LEU A 3 -13.70 -9.11 -16.93
N LYS A 4 -13.40 -7.84 -16.62
CA LYS A 4 -13.05 -6.81 -17.62
C LYS A 4 -11.55 -6.62 -17.81
N LEU A 5 -10.71 -7.23 -16.97
CA LEU A 5 -9.25 -7.17 -17.07
C LEU A 5 -8.77 -8.27 -18.03
N LYS A 6 -7.77 -7.96 -18.86
CA LYS A 6 -7.30 -8.85 -19.93
C LYS A 6 -6.74 -10.15 -19.37
N ASN A 7 -5.98 -10.09 -18.27
CA ASN A 7 -5.42 -11.25 -17.58
C ASN A 7 -6.04 -11.46 -16.18
N GLY A 8 -7.21 -10.86 -15.92
CA GLY A 8 -7.98 -11.05 -14.70
C GLY A 8 -7.19 -10.70 -13.42
N PRO A 9 -7.07 -11.63 -12.45
CA PRO A 9 -6.43 -11.36 -11.15
C PRO A 9 -4.92 -11.11 -11.26
N ALA A 10 -4.24 -11.59 -12.31
CA ALA A 10 -2.82 -11.33 -12.51
C ALA A 10 -2.51 -9.85 -12.78
N ASP A 11 -3.39 -9.15 -13.51
CA ASP A 11 -3.24 -7.70 -13.75
C ASP A 11 -3.34 -6.89 -12.45
N VAL A 12 -4.10 -7.40 -11.46
CA VAL A 12 -4.21 -6.77 -10.13
C VAL A 12 -2.91 -6.94 -9.34
N ALA A 13 -2.30 -8.13 -9.38
CA ALA A 13 -0.99 -8.35 -8.75
C ALA A 13 0.10 -7.51 -9.40
N ASP A 14 0.16 -7.46 -10.74
CA ASP A 14 1.14 -6.64 -11.46
C ASP A 14 1.03 -5.16 -11.08
N ALA A 15 -0.19 -4.61 -11.10
CA ALA A 15 -0.43 -3.23 -10.69
C ALA A 15 0.00 -2.96 -9.23
N ALA A 16 -0.28 -3.89 -8.31
CA ALA A 16 0.12 -3.78 -6.91
C ALA A 16 1.65 -3.84 -6.72
N HIS A 17 2.33 -4.79 -7.38
CA HIS A 17 3.80 -4.87 -7.36
C HIS A 17 4.46 -3.64 -7.98
N ARG A 18 3.91 -3.12 -9.09
CA ARG A 18 4.37 -1.86 -9.69
C ARG A 18 4.17 -0.67 -8.74
N ALA A 19 3.05 -0.61 -8.03
CA ALA A 19 2.83 0.45 -7.04
C ALA A 19 3.87 0.42 -5.91
N GLY A 20 4.39 -0.75 -5.56
CA GLY A 20 5.42 -0.89 -4.51
C GLY A 20 5.09 -1.93 -3.45
N ILE A 21 4.05 -2.76 -3.64
CA ILE A 21 3.90 -3.96 -2.82
C ILE A 21 5.13 -4.85 -3.08
N ALA A 22 5.88 -5.16 -2.01
CA ALA A 22 7.09 -5.97 -2.14
C ALA A 22 6.76 -7.34 -2.72
N LYS A 23 7.61 -7.83 -3.64
CA LYS A 23 7.46 -9.16 -4.25
C LYS A 23 7.74 -10.30 -3.27
N SER A 24 8.45 -10.02 -2.18
CA SER A 24 8.74 -10.96 -1.10
C SER A 24 8.97 -10.24 0.22
N PHE A 25 8.80 -10.95 1.31
CA PHE A 25 9.21 -10.54 2.67
C PHE A 25 9.44 -11.79 3.52
N PRO A 26 10.11 -11.71 4.69
CA PRO A 26 10.36 -12.89 5.51
C PRO A 26 9.08 -13.68 5.81
N GLY A 27 9.05 -14.95 5.39
CA GLY A 27 7.89 -15.84 5.50
C GLY A 27 7.02 -15.96 4.24
N VAL A 28 7.24 -15.11 3.22
CA VAL A 28 6.54 -15.15 1.93
C VAL A 28 7.52 -14.86 0.79
N ASP A 29 7.91 -15.91 0.06
CA ASP A 29 8.89 -15.81 -1.04
C ASP A 29 8.30 -15.14 -2.29
N HIS A 30 7.00 -15.32 -2.54
CA HIS A 30 6.29 -14.71 -3.66
C HIS A 30 4.93 -14.16 -3.19
N THR A 31 4.83 -12.84 -3.02
CA THR A 31 3.57 -12.19 -2.63
C THR A 31 2.57 -12.19 -3.78
N LEU A 32 1.28 -12.11 -3.44
CA LEU A 32 0.18 -12.03 -4.42
C LEU A 32 0.17 -13.23 -5.39
N SER A 33 0.57 -14.40 -4.89
CA SER A 33 0.69 -15.65 -5.63
C SER A 33 0.00 -16.76 -4.86
N GLU A 34 -0.90 -17.50 -5.51
CA GLU A 34 -1.68 -18.56 -4.85
C GLU A 34 -0.83 -19.78 -4.50
N ASP A 35 0.06 -20.19 -5.41
CA ASP A 35 0.94 -21.35 -5.21
C ASP A 35 2.19 -21.01 -4.39
N GLY A 36 2.37 -19.73 -4.02
CA GLY A 36 3.54 -19.22 -3.31
C GLY A 36 4.85 -19.31 -4.11
N GLN A 37 4.80 -19.60 -5.41
CA GLN A 37 5.95 -19.83 -6.30
C GLN A 37 6.01 -18.83 -7.46
N GLY A 38 5.14 -17.81 -7.44
CA GLY A 38 5.06 -16.79 -8.49
C GLY A 38 3.99 -17.08 -9.54
N GLY A 39 3.18 -18.13 -9.36
CA GLY A 39 1.96 -18.33 -10.14
C GLY A 39 0.91 -17.24 -9.86
N PRO A 40 -0.14 -17.15 -10.69
CA PRO A 40 -1.14 -16.08 -10.57
C PRO A 40 -1.93 -16.18 -9.26
N PRO A 41 -2.44 -15.05 -8.74
CA PRO A 41 -3.39 -15.08 -7.64
C PRO A 41 -4.78 -15.56 -8.10
N ASN A 42 -5.56 -16.06 -7.15
CA ASN A 42 -6.99 -16.24 -7.27
C ASN A 42 -7.74 -14.91 -7.29
N ASN A 43 -9.02 -14.96 -7.67
CA ASN A 43 -9.91 -13.78 -7.73
C ASN A 43 -10.05 -13.05 -6.39
N GLY A 44 -9.76 -13.71 -5.26
CA GLY A 44 -9.76 -13.11 -3.92
C GLY A 44 -8.80 -11.93 -3.75
N ILE A 45 -7.83 -11.74 -4.65
CA ILE A 45 -6.88 -10.61 -4.58
C ILE A 45 -7.57 -9.24 -4.59
N VAL A 46 -8.68 -9.06 -5.31
CA VAL A 46 -9.41 -7.77 -5.33
C VAL A 46 -10.08 -7.46 -3.99
N LEU A 47 -10.30 -8.50 -3.16
CA LEU A 47 -10.83 -8.38 -1.81
C LEU A 47 -9.71 -8.34 -0.76
N GLY A 48 -8.45 -8.26 -1.17
CA GLY A 48 -7.31 -8.17 -0.25
C GLY A 48 -7.09 -9.44 0.59
N GLN A 49 -7.28 -10.62 0.01
CA GLN A 49 -7.10 -11.90 0.72
C GLN A 49 -5.63 -12.33 0.90
N TYR A 50 -4.70 -11.75 0.15
CA TYR A 50 -3.28 -12.05 0.25
C TYR A 50 -2.60 -11.25 1.35
N GLN A 51 -1.62 -11.86 2.01
CA GLN A 51 -0.81 -11.18 3.03
C GLN A 51 -0.01 -10.03 2.42
N THR A 52 0.01 -8.89 3.11
CA THR A 52 0.75 -7.68 2.71
C THR A 52 1.04 -6.88 3.98
N ARG A 53 2.23 -6.27 4.08
CA ARG A 53 2.65 -5.54 5.29
C ARG A 53 2.06 -4.14 5.29
N VAL A 54 1.90 -3.56 6.48
CA VAL A 54 1.50 -2.15 6.65
C VAL A 54 2.44 -1.19 5.90
N LEU A 55 3.76 -1.48 5.94
CA LEU A 55 4.77 -0.71 5.21
C LEU A 55 4.58 -0.77 3.69
N ASP A 56 4.23 -1.94 3.15
CA ASP A 56 3.99 -2.11 1.70
C ASP A 56 2.80 -1.26 1.26
N MET A 57 1.72 -1.24 2.04
CA MET A 57 0.55 -0.40 1.76
C MET A 57 0.90 1.09 1.78
N ALA A 58 1.65 1.54 2.78
CA ALA A 58 2.10 2.94 2.86
C ALA A 58 2.98 3.32 1.67
N SER A 59 3.92 2.44 1.27
CA SER A 59 4.80 2.64 0.12
C SER A 59 4.02 2.66 -1.20
N ALA A 60 3.11 1.72 -1.40
CA ALA A 60 2.31 1.65 -2.62
C ALA A 60 1.43 2.89 -2.81
N TYR A 61 0.84 3.37 -1.72
CA TYR A 61 0.03 4.59 -1.73
C TYR A 61 0.89 5.85 -1.87
N ALA A 62 2.15 5.83 -1.39
CA ALA A 62 3.10 6.93 -1.64
C ALA A 62 3.44 7.05 -3.13
N THR A 63 3.57 5.93 -3.85
CA THR A 63 3.74 5.95 -5.31
C THR A 63 2.57 6.61 -6.01
N LEU A 64 1.33 6.37 -5.56
CA LEU A 64 0.15 7.07 -6.09
C LEU A 64 0.16 8.56 -5.74
N ALA A 65 0.55 8.90 -4.51
CA ALA A 65 0.67 10.28 -4.03
C ALA A 65 1.68 11.10 -4.85
N ASP A 66 2.76 10.47 -5.31
CA ASP A 66 3.78 11.07 -6.18
C ASP A 66 3.52 10.79 -7.67
N SER A 67 2.25 10.82 -8.07
CA SER A 67 1.84 10.72 -9.48
C SER A 67 2.44 9.49 -10.21
N GLY A 68 2.61 8.37 -9.50
CA GLY A 68 3.16 7.12 -10.01
C GLY A 68 4.68 6.96 -9.92
N MET A 69 5.38 7.83 -9.17
CA MET A 69 6.83 7.70 -8.93
C MET A 69 7.07 6.86 -7.68
N TYR A 70 7.78 5.75 -7.83
CA TYR A 70 8.16 4.90 -6.70
C TYR A 70 9.53 5.30 -6.17
N HIS A 71 9.62 5.39 -4.85
CA HIS A 71 10.89 5.49 -4.12
C HIS A 71 10.94 4.33 -3.12
N ALA A 72 12.10 3.68 -3.01
CA ALA A 72 12.26 2.60 -2.04
C ALA A 72 12.15 3.14 -0.60
N PRO A 73 11.28 2.54 0.25
CA PRO A 73 11.20 2.92 1.65
C PRO A 73 12.55 2.73 2.36
N HIS A 74 12.97 3.75 3.11
CA HIS A 74 14.21 3.71 3.88
C HIS A 74 14.01 4.40 5.23
N PHE A 75 14.86 4.04 6.20
CA PHE A 75 14.83 4.61 7.56
C PHE A 75 16.05 5.47 7.87
N VAL A 76 17.15 5.27 7.14
CA VAL A 76 18.42 5.96 7.39
C VAL A 76 18.50 7.18 6.50
N GLN A 77 18.58 8.37 7.10
CA GLN A 77 18.81 9.61 6.36
C GLN A 77 20.30 9.90 6.21
N LYS A 78 21.09 9.69 7.27
CA LYS A 78 22.50 10.06 7.30
C LYS A 78 23.25 9.23 8.34
N VAL A 79 24.49 8.85 8.03
CA VAL A 79 25.41 8.19 8.95
C VAL A 79 26.70 9.00 9.00
N VAL A 80 27.11 9.39 10.20
CA VAL A 80 28.37 10.11 10.46
C VAL A 80 29.14 9.33 11.52
N ASN A 81 30.42 9.07 11.29
CA ASN A 81 31.25 8.38 12.26
C ASN A 81 31.69 9.34 13.39
N ALA A 82 32.30 8.80 14.46
CA ALA A 82 32.71 9.59 15.62
C ALA A 82 33.80 10.65 15.32
N ALA A 83 34.53 10.50 14.20
CA ALA A 83 35.52 11.47 13.73
C ALA A 83 34.89 12.62 12.90
N GLY A 84 33.57 12.58 12.64
CA GLY A 84 32.85 13.59 11.87
C GLY A 84 32.78 13.31 10.36
N GLU A 85 33.26 12.15 9.90
CA GLU A 85 33.19 11.76 8.49
C GLU A 85 31.78 11.25 8.14
N VAL A 86 31.23 11.76 7.03
CA VAL A 86 29.94 11.33 6.50
C VAL A 86 30.13 10.02 5.74
N LEU A 87 29.59 8.92 6.27
CA LEU A 87 29.64 7.60 5.64
C LEU A 87 28.48 7.36 4.67
N PHE A 88 27.37 8.06 4.88
CA PHE A 88 26.16 7.97 4.06
C PHE A 88 25.30 9.22 4.27
N ASP A 89 24.71 9.76 3.20
CA ASP A 89 23.72 10.84 3.27
C ASP A 89 22.71 10.70 2.12
N ALA A 90 21.49 10.28 2.42
CA ALA A 90 20.44 10.07 1.42
C ALA A 90 20.08 11.35 0.63
N SER A 91 20.41 12.54 1.14
CA SER A 91 20.20 13.80 0.41
C SER A 91 21.22 14.03 -0.71
N ALA A 92 22.36 13.32 -0.67
CA ALA A 92 23.39 13.34 -1.70
C ALA A 92 23.27 12.16 -2.68
N GLU A 93 22.42 11.18 -2.38
CA GLU A 93 22.13 10.03 -3.24
C GLU A 93 21.12 10.37 -4.35
N ASP A 94 21.04 9.51 -5.37
CA ASP A 94 20.00 9.61 -6.39
C ASP A 94 18.62 9.38 -5.79
N ASN A 95 17.81 10.45 -5.79
CA ASN A 95 16.43 10.44 -5.34
C ASN A 95 15.45 10.81 -6.47
N THR A 96 15.77 10.45 -7.72
CA THR A 96 14.88 10.70 -8.87
C THR A 96 13.64 9.81 -8.91
N GLY A 97 13.71 8.64 -8.26
CA GLY A 97 12.61 7.66 -8.22
C GLY A 97 12.44 6.87 -9.52
N GLU A 98 11.54 5.89 -9.52
CA GLU A 98 11.23 5.05 -10.68
C GLU A 98 9.78 5.24 -11.13
N ARG A 99 9.57 5.63 -12.40
CA ARG A 99 8.22 5.81 -12.95
C ARG A 99 7.55 4.45 -13.14
N ARG A 100 6.81 3.99 -12.13
CA ARG A 100 6.17 2.66 -12.16
C ARG A 100 4.72 2.69 -12.56
N ILE A 101 4.02 3.81 -12.37
CA ILE A 101 2.64 4.01 -12.84
C ILE A 101 2.61 5.27 -13.69
N GLU A 102 1.88 5.24 -14.80
CA GLU A 102 1.70 6.43 -15.63
C GLU A 102 1.02 7.54 -14.82
N LYS A 103 1.51 8.77 -14.95
CA LYS A 103 0.99 9.92 -14.19
C LYS A 103 -0.52 10.06 -14.33
N ALA A 104 -1.04 9.98 -15.54
CA ALA A 104 -2.49 10.09 -15.79
C ALA A 104 -3.29 9.00 -15.05
N VAL A 105 -2.75 7.78 -14.93
CA VAL A 105 -3.39 6.68 -14.21
C VAL A 105 -3.39 6.97 -12.70
N ALA A 106 -2.23 7.31 -12.12
CA ALA A 106 -2.11 7.60 -10.70
C ALA A 106 -2.97 8.80 -10.25
N ASP A 107 -3.03 9.84 -11.08
CA ASP A 107 -3.84 11.03 -10.81
C ASP A 107 -5.35 10.73 -10.88
N ASN A 108 -5.79 9.88 -11.81
CA ASN A 108 -7.19 9.42 -11.87
C ASN A 108 -7.56 8.55 -10.66
N VAL A 109 -6.66 7.67 -10.20
CA VAL A 109 -6.86 6.90 -8.96
C VAL A 109 -6.99 7.85 -7.77
N THR A 110 -6.12 8.87 -7.69
CA THR A 110 -6.20 9.91 -6.66
C THR A 110 -7.55 10.63 -6.68
N ALA A 111 -8.02 11.07 -7.85
CA ALA A 111 -9.32 11.73 -7.99
C ALA A 111 -10.49 10.84 -7.51
N ALA A 112 -10.46 9.55 -7.82
CA ALA A 112 -11.46 8.60 -7.35
C ALA A 112 -11.45 8.40 -5.82
N MET A 113 -10.28 8.58 -5.19
CA MET A 113 -10.09 8.37 -3.74
C MET A 113 -10.32 9.62 -2.88
N GLN A 114 -10.36 10.82 -3.48
CA GLN A 114 -10.55 12.08 -2.76
C GLN A 114 -11.78 12.15 -1.84
N PRO A 115 -12.99 11.70 -2.24
CA PRO A 115 -14.17 11.84 -1.37
C PRO A 115 -14.20 10.82 -0.22
N ILE A 116 -13.34 9.79 -0.25
CA ILE A 116 -13.51 8.59 0.57
C ILE A 116 -13.30 8.86 2.06
N ALA A 117 -12.36 9.74 2.43
CA ALA A 117 -12.13 10.06 3.84
C ALA A 117 -13.38 10.66 4.51
N GLY A 118 -14.02 11.62 3.86
CA GLY A 118 -15.28 12.21 4.32
C GLY A 118 -16.44 11.21 4.30
N TRP A 119 -16.55 10.38 3.26
CA TRP A 119 -17.57 9.32 3.17
C TRP A 119 -17.40 8.27 4.27
N SER A 120 -16.17 8.02 4.69
CA SER A 120 -15.82 7.05 5.73
C SER A 120 -16.04 7.67 7.11
N ASN A 121 -17.29 7.94 7.48
CA ASN A 121 -17.68 8.48 8.79
C ASN A 121 -17.02 9.84 9.15
N GLY A 122 -16.89 10.75 8.17
CA GLY A 122 -16.46 12.13 8.42
C GLY A 122 -14.97 12.31 8.75
N HIS A 123 -14.11 11.33 8.42
CA HIS A 123 -12.66 11.37 8.70
C HIS A 123 -11.87 12.28 7.75
N ASN A 124 -12.45 13.40 7.30
CA ASN A 124 -11.69 14.42 6.58
C ASN A 124 -10.57 14.97 7.47
N LEU A 125 -9.44 15.33 6.85
CA LEU A 125 -8.35 15.95 7.59
C LEU A 125 -8.77 17.34 8.09
N ALA A 126 -8.23 17.71 9.26
CA ALA A 126 -8.51 18.99 9.90
C ALA A 126 -8.15 20.19 9.00
N GLY A 127 -8.86 21.30 9.19
CA GLY A 127 -8.63 22.54 8.45
C GLY A 127 -9.01 22.46 6.96
N GLY A 128 -9.84 21.49 6.56
CA GLY A 128 -10.27 21.33 5.17
C GLY A 128 -9.17 20.81 4.24
N ARG A 129 -8.10 20.22 4.78
CA ARG A 129 -6.99 19.67 3.99
C ARG A 129 -7.48 18.52 3.11
N PRO A 130 -7.30 18.57 1.78
CA PRO A 130 -7.65 17.46 0.91
C PRO A 130 -6.81 16.22 1.18
N SER A 131 -7.42 15.04 1.01
CA SER A 131 -6.75 13.74 1.12
C SER A 131 -7.37 12.76 0.14
N ALA A 132 -6.59 11.80 -0.35
CA ALA A 132 -7.09 10.60 -1.02
C ALA A 132 -6.94 9.42 -0.06
N ALA A 133 -7.99 8.61 0.10
CA ALA A 133 -7.95 7.52 1.07
C ALA A 133 -8.77 6.30 0.64
N LYS A 134 -8.56 5.18 1.32
CA LYS A 134 -9.35 3.97 1.17
C LYS A 134 -9.41 3.17 2.48
N THR A 135 -10.61 2.71 2.80
CA THR A 135 -10.88 1.77 3.90
C THR A 135 -10.76 0.32 3.46
N GLY A 136 -10.50 -0.59 4.40
CA GLY A 136 -10.56 -2.03 4.20
C GLY A 136 -11.11 -2.74 5.43
N THR A 137 -11.82 -3.84 5.22
CA THR A 137 -12.31 -4.70 6.30
C THR A 137 -12.29 -6.14 5.82
N ASN A 138 -11.57 -7.00 6.52
CA ASN A 138 -11.47 -8.42 6.19
C ASN A 138 -12.28 -9.24 7.18
N GLN A 139 -12.94 -10.28 6.67
CA GLN A 139 -13.79 -11.16 7.46
C GLN A 139 -12.96 -12.19 8.24
N LEU A 140 -13.44 -12.56 9.43
CA LEU A 140 -12.95 -13.68 10.21
C LEU A 140 -13.59 -14.99 9.72
N GLY A 141 -12.90 -15.73 8.85
CA GLY A 141 -13.44 -16.94 8.24
C GLY A 141 -14.84 -16.72 7.65
N ASP A 142 -15.73 -17.70 7.77
CA ASP A 142 -17.13 -17.61 7.32
C ASP A 142 -18.10 -17.24 8.46
N THR A 143 -17.63 -16.45 9.44
CA THR A 143 -18.41 -16.15 10.66
C THR A 143 -19.31 -14.92 10.54
N GLY A 144 -19.11 -14.08 9.52
CA GLY A 144 -19.74 -12.77 9.41
C GLY A 144 -19.14 -11.69 10.33
N ALA A 145 -18.13 -12.02 11.14
CA ALA A 145 -17.40 -11.06 11.97
C ALA A 145 -16.16 -10.50 11.24
N ASN A 146 -15.64 -9.37 11.72
CA ASN A 146 -14.41 -8.75 11.20
C ASN A 146 -13.16 -9.33 11.87
N ARG A 147 -12.05 -9.39 11.13
CA ARG A 147 -10.71 -9.77 11.64
C ARG A 147 -9.74 -8.60 11.59
N ASP A 148 -9.70 -7.91 10.46
CA ASP A 148 -8.81 -6.78 10.20
C ASP A 148 -9.61 -5.55 9.78
N ALA A 149 -9.21 -4.38 10.25
CA ALA A 149 -9.70 -3.10 9.78
C ALA A 149 -8.54 -2.21 9.31
N TRP A 150 -8.74 -1.51 8.21
CA TRP A 150 -7.71 -0.71 7.54
C TRP A 150 -8.21 0.68 7.17
N MET A 151 -7.31 1.65 7.27
CA MET A 151 -7.39 2.93 6.59
C MET A 151 -6.02 3.24 6.00
N VAL A 152 -5.96 3.47 4.69
CA VAL A 152 -4.74 3.88 4.00
C VAL A 152 -5.05 5.14 3.20
N GLY A 153 -4.22 6.17 3.32
CA GLY A 153 -4.47 7.42 2.63
C GLY A 153 -3.26 8.31 2.57
N TYR A 154 -3.36 9.36 1.77
CA TYR A 154 -2.25 10.25 1.48
C TYR A 154 -2.69 11.67 1.14
N THR A 155 -1.70 12.56 1.29
CA THR A 155 -1.57 13.84 0.60
C THR A 155 -0.33 13.75 -0.30
N PRO A 156 -0.07 14.72 -1.21
CA PRO A 156 1.14 14.68 -2.04
C PRO A 156 2.46 14.61 -1.26
N SER A 157 2.47 14.94 0.04
CA SER A 157 3.68 14.98 0.86
C SER A 157 3.74 13.93 1.97
N LEU A 158 2.71 13.10 2.14
CA LEU A 158 2.68 12.06 3.17
C LEU A 158 1.67 10.97 2.83
N SER A 159 2.10 9.72 2.86
CA SER A 159 1.26 8.52 2.80
C SER A 159 1.29 7.80 4.14
N THR A 160 0.15 7.28 4.58
CA THR A 160 0.01 6.59 5.86
C THR A 160 -0.92 5.38 5.72
N ALA A 161 -0.50 4.25 6.26
CA ALA A 161 -1.29 3.04 6.38
C ALA A 161 -1.50 2.72 7.85
N VAL A 162 -2.75 2.46 8.23
CA VAL A 162 -3.16 2.04 9.57
C VAL A 162 -3.88 0.71 9.46
N TRP A 163 -3.45 -0.24 10.29
CA TRP A 163 -4.12 -1.52 10.52
C TRP A 163 -4.53 -1.63 11.98
N VAL A 164 -5.70 -2.20 12.20
CA VAL A 164 -6.17 -2.63 13.51
C VAL A 164 -6.62 -4.09 13.40
N GLY A 165 -6.19 -4.90 14.35
CA GLY A 165 -6.61 -6.28 14.52
C GLY A 165 -6.27 -6.77 15.92
N THR A 166 -6.39 -8.09 16.12
CA THR A 166 -6.08 -8.73 17.40
C THR A 166 -4.69 -9.37 17.35
N VAL A 167 -4.04 -9.53 18.51
CA VAL A 167 -2.67 -10.07 18.61
C VAL A 167 -2.55 -11.45 17.95
N ASP A 168 -3.57 -12.30 18.13
CA ASP A 168 -3.60 -13.66 17.58
C ASP A 168 -4.28 -13.75 16.19
N GLY A 169 -5.02 -12.71 15.77
CA GLY A 169 -5.75 -12.71 14.51
C GLY A 169 -6.90 -13.73 14.44
N THR A 170 -7.28 -14.34 15.57
CA THR A 170 -8.28 -15.43 15.63
C THR A 170 -9.60 -15.02 16.25
N LYS A 171 -9.66 -13.85 16.88
CA LYS A 171 -10.85 -13.33 17.56
C LYS A 171 -11.55 -12.26 16.72
N PRO A 172 -12.88 -12.13 16.86
CA PRO A 172 -13.62 -11.02 16.28
C PRO A 172 -13.01 -9.68 16.69
N LEU A 173 -12.81 -8.81 15.71
CA LEU A 173 -12.52 -7.40 15.92
C LEU A 173 -13.84 -6.67 16.19
N VAL A 174 -14.02 -6.22 17.43
CA VAL A 174 -15.20 -5.52 17.94
C VAL A 174 -14.92 -4.06 18.24
#